data_AF-A0A538SR80-F1
#
_entry.id   AF-A0A538SR80-F1
#
_cell.length_a   1.000
_cell.length_b   1.000
_cell.length_c   1.000
_cell.angle_alpha   90.00
_cell.angle_beta   90.00
_cell.angle_gamma   90.00
#
_symmetry.space_group_name_H-M   'P 1'
#
loop_
_entity.id
_entity.type
_entity.pdbx_description
1 polymer ?
#
loop_
_entity_poly.entity_id
_entity_poly.type
_entity_poly.pdbx_seq_one_letter_code
_entity_poly.pdbx_strand_id
1 'polypeptide(L)'
;MRPRGRRNARPGGASVREYLEELVQRLRGEGKEWTPEEEDRFRNEYRPMAERRIKRDLLLDAIARAESVTVTDEEIDGALRGAAEGEGPPPETERLLRSAEHRERARAHLTERKVFALLREKARLKMAVA
;
A
#
# COMPACT_ATOMS: atom_id res chain seq x y z
N MET A 1 4.96 1.28 38.31
CA MET A 1 5.59 1.11 36.98
C MET A 1 4.57 0.45 36.07
N ARG A 2 3.89 1.19 35.17
CA ARG A 2 2.87 0.62 34.28
C ARG A 2 3.56 0.06 33.02
N PRO A 3 3.23 -1.16 32.56
CA PRO A 3 3.84 -1.71 31.37
C PRO A 3 3.44 -0.87 30.17
N ARG A 4 4.43 -0.44 29.38
CA ARG A 4 4.22 0.26 28.11
C ARG A 4 3.36 -0.63 27.22
N GLY A 5 2.09 -0.24 27.08
CA GLY A 5 1.10 -0.94 26.29
C GLY A 5 1.65 -1.23 24.91
N ARG A 6 1.42 -2.47 24.46
CA ARG A 6 1.59 -2.91 23.08
C ARG A 6 1.14 -1.76 22.17
N ARG A 7 2.07 -1.19 21.41
CA ARG A 7 1.73 -0.36 20.26
C ARG A 7 1.04 -1.30 19.29
N ASN A 8 -0.27 -1.41 19.47
CA ASN A 8 -1.17 -2.07 18.55
C ASN A 8 -0.83 -1.46 17.19
N ALA A 9 -0.35 -2.30 16.26
CA ALA A 9 -0.10 -1.90 14.89
C ALA A 9 -1.32 -1.13 14.42
N ARG A 10 -1.16 0.15 14.09
CA ARG A 10 -2.28 0.97 13.64
C ARG A 10 -2.83 0.29 12.38
N PRO A 11 -4.11 -0.13 12.36
CA PRO A 11 -4.72 -0.55 11.11
C PRO A 11 -4.79 0.68 10.19
N GLY A 12 -4.24 0.58 8.98
CA GLY A 12 -4.03 1.69 8.06
C GLY A 12 -2.65 2.35 8.21
N GLY A 13 -1.71 1.88 7.38
CA GLY A 13 -0.39 2.50 7.21
C GLY A 13 -0.51 3.94 6.73
N ALA A 14 0.39 4.79 7.24
CA ALA A 14 0.55 6.21 6.97
C ALA A 14 -0.65 7.14 7.30
N SER A 15 -0.42 8.06 8.24
CA SER A 15 -1.22 9.28 8.34
C SER A 15 -1.05 10.13 7.07
N VAL A 16 -2.01 11.02 6.81
CA VAL A 16 -1.92 12.00 5.70
C VAL A 16 -0.60 12.77 5.74
N ARG A 17 -0.09 13.08 6.94
CA ARG A 17 1.20 13.74 7.12
C ARG A 17 2.36 12.87 6.65
N GLU A 18 2.39 11.61 7.09
CA GLU A 18 3.46 10.65 6.73
C GLU A 18 3.44 10.39 5.22
N TYR A 19 2.27 10.21 4.61
CA TYR A 19 2.15 10.04 3.16
C TYR A 19 2.68 11.26 2.37
N LEU A 20 2.33 12.47 2.79
CA LEU A 20 2.84 13.69 2.16
C LEU A 20 4.36 13.84 2.36
N GLU A 21 4.88 13.46 3.51
CA GLU A 21 6.31 13.45 3.80
C GLU A 21 7.06 12.50 2.85
N GLU A 22 6.61 11.25 2.77
CA GLU A 22 7.19 10.25 1.86
C GLU A 22 7.13 10.72 0.40
N LEU A 23 6.02 11.33 0.00
CA LEU A 23 5.87 11.87 -1.35
C LEU A 23 6.88 13.00 -1.64
N VAL A 24 7.09 13.91 -0.69
CA VAL A 24 8.10 14.97 -0.81
C VAL A 24 9.51 14.38 -0.87
N GLN A 25 9.84 13.44 0.02
CA GLN A 25 11.17 12.81 0.03
C GLN A 25 11.45 12.05 -1.28
N ARG A 26 10.44 11.38 -1.84
CA ARG A 26 10.54 10.72 -3.14
C ARG A 26 10.82 11.72 -4.26
N LEU A 27 10.08 12.82 -4.32
CA LEU A 27 10.27 13.85 -5.35
C LEU A 27 11.62 14.56 -5.24
N ARG A 28 12.15 14.71 -4.03
CA ARG A 28 13.54 15.18 -3.81
C ARG A 28 14.55 14.18 -4.34
N GLY A 29 14.36 12.88 -4.09
CA GLY A 29 15.20 11.81 -4.62
C GLY A 29 15.20 11.73 -6.15
N GLU A 30 14.11 12.17 -6.80
CA GLU A 30 13.98 12.28 -8.26
C GLU A 30 14.65 13.55 -8.84
N GLY A 31 15.37 14.33 -8.02
CA GLY A 31 16.16 15.48 -8.45
C GLY A 31 15.39 16.80 -8.49
N LYS A 32 14.17 16.85 -7.93
CA LYS A 32 13.44 18.12 -7.82
C LYS A 32 13.96 18.91 -6.61
N GLU A 33 14.49 20.10 -6.86
CA GLU A 33 14.84 21.09 -5.84
C GLU A 33 13.64 21.98 -5.52
N TRP A 34 13.42 22.26 -4.23
CA TRP A 34 12.25 22.99 -3.74
C TRP A 34 12.71 24.02 -2.71
N THR A 35 12.12 25.20 -2.78
CA THR A 35 12.12 26.13 -1.66
C THR A 35 11.16 25.65 -0.57
N PRO A 36 11.33 26.07 0.70
CA PRO A 36 10.38 25.77 1.77
C PRO A 36 8.94 26.16 1.42
N GLU A 37 8.74 27.31 0.76
CA GLU A 37 7.43 27.83 0.39
C GLU A 37 6.74 26.99 -0.70
N GLU A 38 7.50 26.49 -1.68
CA GLU A 38 6.97 25.58 -2.71
C GLU A 38 6.55 24.24 -2.10
N GLU A 39 7.27 23.77 -1.09
CA GLU A 39 6.94 22.56 -0.36
C GLU A 39 5.66 22.69 0.45
N ASP A 40 5.54 23.76 1.22
CA ASP A 40 4.32 24.03 1.98
C ASP A 40 3.10 24.18 1.06
N ARG A 41 3.26 24.87 -0.07
CA ARG A 41 2.20 24.98 -1.09
C ARG A 41 1.79 23.61 -1.62
N PHE A 42 2.75 22.79 -2.04
CA PHE A 42 2.48 21.44 -2.54
C PHE A 42 1.79 20.57 -1.48
N ARG A 43 2.28 20.58 -0.23
CA ARG A 43 1.67 19.80 0.87
C ARG A 43 0.22 20.21 1.09
N ASN A 44 -0.10 21.49 0.98
CA ASN A 44 -1.48 21.98 1.10
C ASN A 44 -2.35 21.58 -0.09
N GLU A 45 -1.84 21.70 -1.32
CA GLU A 45 -2.56 21.33 -2.54
C GLU A 45 -2.81 19.83 -2.66
N TYR A 46 -1.84 19.00 -2.25
CA TYR A 46 -1.93 17.54 -2.31
C TYR A 46 -2.65 16.90 -1.12
N ARG A 47 -2.88 17.64 -0.04
CA ARG A 47 -3.56 17.14 1.17
C ARG A 47 -4.92 16.48 0.87
N PRO A 48 -5.83 17.04 0.05
CA PRO A 48 -7.12 16.40 -0.23
C PRO A 48 -6.96 15.03 -0.93
N MET A 49 -5.99 14.92 -1.83
CA MET A 49 -5.68 13.66 -2.51
C MET A 49 -5.12 12.63 -1.52
N ALA A 50 -4.18 13.06 -0.66
CA ALA A 50 -3.61 12.24 0.40
C ALA A 50 -4.70 11.75 1.38
N GLU A 51 -5.61 12.63 1.81
CA GLU A 51 -6.76 12.25 2.64
C GLU A 51 -7.63 11.19 1.97
N ARG A 52 -7.94 11.35 0.68
CA ARG A 52 -8.72 10.37 -0.07
C ARG A 52 -8.00 9.02 -0.15
N ARG A 53 -6.68 9.03 -0.38
CA ARG A 53 -5.83 7.84 -0.40
C ARG A 53 -5.88 7.10 0.94
N ILE A 54 -5.60 7.79 2.05
CA ILE A 54 -5.58 7.19 3.38
C ILE A 54 -6.96 6.67 3.80
N LYS A 55 -8.03 7.42 3.51
CA LYS A 55 -9.41 6.95 3.75
C LYS A 55 -9.72 5.67 2.97
N ARG A 56 -9.27 5.57 1.73
CA ARG A 56 -9.44 4.36 0.90
C ARG A 56 -8.72 3.17 1.53
N ASP A 57 -7.45 3.34 1.93
CA ASP A 57 -6.68 2.25 2.55
C ASP A 57 -7.32 1.76 3.84
N LEU A 58 -7.71 2.69 4.72
CA LEU A 58 -8.41 2.37 5.96
C LEU A 58 -9.72 1.59 5.70
N LEU A 59 -10.46 1.97 4.65
CA LEU A 59 -11.69 1.29 4.27
C LEU A 59 -11.41 -0.14 3.76
N LEU A 60 -10.44 -0.31 2.86
CA LEU A 60 -10.06 -1.62 2.33
C LEU A 60 -9.54 -2.54 3.42
N ASP A 61 -8.71 -2.02 4.33
CA ASP A 61 -8.22 -2.73 5.50
C ASP A 61 -9.34 -3.16 6.44
N ALA A 62 -10.34 -2.29 6.65
CA ALA A 62 -11.51 -2.61 7.45
C ALA A 62 -12.34 -3.72 6.81
N ILE A 63 -12.54 -3.68 5.50
CA ILE A 63 -13.24 -4.74 4.75
C ILE A 63 -12.46 -6.05 4.81
N ALA A 64 -11.15 -6.02 4.58
CA ALA A 64 -10.29 -7.21 4.67
C ALA A 64 -10.44 -7.91 6.03
N ARG A 65 -10.43 -7.15 7.13
CA ARG A 65 -10.65 -7.71 8.47
C ARG A 65 -12.06 -8.23 8.67
N ALA A 66 -13.07 -7.47 8.26
CA ALA A 66 -14.48 -7.85 8.44
C ALA A 66 -14.84 -9.13 7.69
N GLU A 67 -14.27 -9.32 6.49
CA GLU A 67 -14.51 -10.47 5.62
C GLU A 67 -13.46 -11.58 5.81
N SER A 68 -12.55 -11.43 6.79
CA SER A 68 -11.48 -12.39 7.07
C SER A 68 -10.62 -12.74 5.84
N VAL A 69 -10.29 -11.75 5.04
CA VAL A 69 -9.39 -11.89 3.89
C VAL A 69 -8.00 -12.25 4.38
N THR A 70 -7.50 -13.40 3.94
CA THR A 70 -6.15 -13.87 4.22
C THR A 70 -5.35 -13.98 2.92
N VAL A 71 -4.04 -13.74 3.02
CA VAL A 71 -3.08 -13.99 1.95
C VAL A 71 -2.06 -14.97 2.48
N THR A 72 -1.91 -16.11 1.81
CA THR A 72 -0.97 -17.15 2.23
C THR A 72 0.44 -16.84 1.75
N ASP A 73 1.44 -17.50 2.33
CA ASP A 73 2.83 -17.31 1.92
C ASP A 73 3.08 -17.87 0.51
N GLU A 74 2.35 -18.92 0.10
CA GLU A 74 2.40 -19.46 -1.27
C GLU A 74 1.89 -18.45 -2.31
N GLU A 75 0.84 -17.69 -1.98
CA GLU A 75 0.33 -16.64 -2.86
C GLU A 75 1.33 -15.48 -2.99
N ILE A 76 2.02 -15.14 -1.91
CA ILE A 76 3.09 -14.13 -1.92
C ILE A 76 4.26 -14.61 -2.75
N ASP A 77 4.71 -15.85 -2.56
CA ASP A 77 5.80 -16.45 -3.32
C ASP A 77 5.47 -16.53 -4.81
N GLY A 78 4.22 -16.86 -5.14
CA GLY A 78 3.72 -16.87 -6.52
C GLY A 78 3.73 -15.47 -7.14
N ALA A 79 3.24 -14.47 -6.41
CA ALA A 79 3.21 -13.08 -6.89
C ALA A 79 4.62 -12.50 -7.09
N LEU A 80 5.54 -12.76 -6.16
CA LEU A 80 6.92 -12.31 -6.25
C LEU A 80 7.68 -13.02 -7.38
N ARG A 81 7.46 -14.34 -7.57
CA ARG A 81 8.05 -15.08 -8.71
C ARG A 81 7.55 -14.53 -10.04
N GLY A 82 6.24 -14.34 -10.19
CA GLY A 82 5.67 -13.78 -11.42
C GLY A 82 6.15 -12.36 -11.73
N ALA A 83 6.43 -11.54 -10.70
CA ALA A 83 7.06 -10.23 -10.90
C ALA A 83 8.54 -10.35 -11.32
N ALA A 84 9.26 -11.34 -10.79
CA ALA A 84 10.68 -11.55 -11.05
C ALA A 84 10.99 -12.28 -12.37
N GLU A 85 10.00 -12.87 -13.03
CA GLU A 85 10.16 -13.57 -14.33
C GLU A 85 10.77 -12.68 -15.45
N GLY A 86 10.84 -11.36 -15.26
CA GLY A 86 11.53 -10.42 -16.14
C GLY A 86 12.78 -9.74 -15.57
N GLU A 87 13.18 -10.02 -14.32
CA GLU A 87 14.13 -9.17 -13.58
C GLU A 87 15.58 -9.69 -13.48
N GLY A 88 15.91 -10.87 -14.04
CA GLY A 88 17.30 -11.30 -14.18
C GLY A 88 17.60 -12.72 -13.66
N PRO A 89 18.88 -13.02 -13.36
CA PRO A 89 19.32 -14.39 -13.07
C PRO A 89 18.77 -14.93 -11.73
N PRO A 90 18.68 -16.26 -11.57
CA PRO A 90 18.03 -16.90 -10.40
C PRO A 90 18.45 -16.42 -9.00
N PRO A 91 19.72 -16.03 -8.74
CA PRO A 91 20.13 -15.52 -7.43
C PRO A 91 19.47 -14.19 -7.04
N GLU A 92 19.11 -13.36 -8.01
CA GLU A 92 18.45 -12.06 -7.78
C GLU A 92 16.98 -12.26 -7.43
N THR A 93 16.30 -13.17 -8.14
CA THR A 93 14.94 -13.61 -7.82
C THR A 93 14.83 -14.16 -6.40
N GLU A 94 15.78 -14.99 -5.97
CA GLU A 94 15.81 -15.54 -4.62
C GLU A 94 16.00 -14.46 -3.54
N ARG A 95 16.82 -13.43 -3.84
CA ARG A 95 16.99 -12.27 -2.95
C ARG A 95 15.69 -11.48 -2.78
N LEU A 96 14.96 -11.26 -3.88
CA LEU A 96 13.65 -10.58 -3.87
C LEU A 96 12.62 -11.38 -3.05
N LEU A 97 12.57 -12.70 -3.23
CA LEU A 97 11.64 -13.59 -2.51
C LEU A 97 11.84 -13.58 -0.98
N ARG A 98 13.08 -13.41 -0.53
CA ARG A 98 13.45 -13.38 0.89
C ARG A 98 13.32 -12.00 1.54
N SER A 99 13.18 -10.94 0.76
CA SER A 99 13.08 -9.58 1.29
C SER A 99 11.74 -9.36 2.02
N ALA A 100 11.82 -9.07 3.32
CA ALA A 100 10.65 -8.78 4.14
C ALA A 100 9.81 -7.62 3.58
N GLU A 101 10.47 -6.58 3.05
CA GLU A 101 9.80 -5.42 2.45
C GLU A 101 9.03 -5.81 1.17
N HIS A 102 9.64 -6.58 0.27
CA HIS A 102 8.97 -7.04 -0.95
C HIS A 102 7.78 -7.96 -0.62
N ARG A 103 7.94 -8.86 0.36
CA ARG A 103 6.86 -9.74 0.83
C ARG A 103 5.71 -8.95 1.44
N GLU A 104 5.99 -7.94 2.25
CA GLU A 104 4.95 -7.07 2.83
C GLU A 104 4.19 -6.31 1.74
N ARG A 105 4.90 -5.71 0.78
CA ARG A 105 4.28 -5.04 -0.37
C ARG A 105 3.42 -5.99 -1.20
N ALA A 106 3.90 -7.21 -1.47
CA ALA A 106 3.12 -8.23 -2.17
C ALA A 106 1.87 -8.62 -1.38
N ARG A 107 1.98 -8.81 -0.07
CA ARG A 107 0.84 -9.11 0.82
C ARG A 107 -0.21 -8.01 0.77
N ALA A 108 0.20 -6.74 0.88
CA ALA A 108 -0.71 -5.59 0.81
C ALA A 108 -1.44 -5.55 -0.54
N HIS A 109 -0.71 -5.70 -1.65
CA HIS A 109 -1.27 -5.71 -3.00
C HIS A 109 -2.26 -6.87 -3.22
N LEU A 110 -1.91 -8.08 -2.78
CA LEU A 110 -2.79 -9.26 -2.88
C LEU A 110 -4.04 -9.10 -2.02
N THR A 111 -3.91 -8.53 -0.82
CA THR A 111 -5.05 -8.23 0.06
C THR A 111 -6.00 -7.25 -0.61
N GLU A 112 -5.50 -6.15 -1.16
CA GLU A 112 -6.29 -5.16 -1.90
C GLU A 112 -7.03 -5.83 -3.08
N ARG A 113 -6.34 -6.64 -3.87
CA ARG A 113 -6.96 -7.39 -4.99
C ARG A 113 -8.09 -8.31 -4.54
N LYS A 114 -7.89 -9.06 -3.46
CA LYS A 114 -8.92 -9.96 -2.90
C LYS A 114 -10.13 -9.19 -2.38
N VAL A 115 -9.90 -8.07 -1.68
CA VAL A 115 -10.98 -7.18 -1.22
C VAL A 115 -11.79 -6.65 -2.41
N PHE A 116 -11.12 -6.18 -3.47
CA PHE A 116 -11.82 -5.71 -4.67
C PHE A 116 -12.60 -6.82 -5.37
N ALA A 117 -12.07 -8.05 -5.42
CA ALA A 117 -12.79 -9.20 -5.96
C ALA A 117 -14.08 -9.48 -5.17
N LEU A 118 -14.00 -9.49 -3.83
CA LEU A 118 -15.17 -9.64 -2.95
C LEU A 118 -16.19 -8.52 -3.15
N LEU A 119 -15.73 -7.26 -3.23
CA LEU A 119 -16.61 -6.13 -3.49
C LEU A 119 -17.31 -6.26 -4.84
N ARG A 120 -16.61 -6.72 -5.88
CA ARG A 120 -17.18 -6.93 -7.20
C ARG A 120 -18.24 -8.04 -7.21
N GLU A 121 -18.00 -9.13 -6.48
CA GLU A 121 -18.95 -10.24 -6.34
C GLU A 121 -20.23 -9.80 -5.62
N LYS A 122 -20.10 -9.00 -4.55
CA LYS A 122 -21.24 -8.53 -3.75
C LYS A 122 -21.94 -7.31 -4.35
N ALA A 123 -21.27 -6.57 -5.23
CA ALA A 123 -21.81 -5.35 -5.83
C ALA A 123 -22.90 -5.67 -6.87
N ARG A 124 -24.00 -4.93 -6.78
CA ARG A 124 -24.97 -4.86 -7.89
C ARG A 124 -24.42 -3.91 -8.96
N LEU A 125 -23.71 -4.49 -9.93
CA LEU A 125 -23.16 -3.75 -11.05
C LEU A 125 -24.27 -3.42 -12.05
N LYS A 126 -24.52 -2.13 -12.28
CA LYS A 126 -25.29 -1.68 -13.45
C LYS A 126 -24.32 -1.56 -14.61
N MET A 127 -24.54 -2.32 -15.69
CA MET A 127 -23.79 -2.12 -16.92
C MET A 127 -24.24 -0.81 -17.55
N ALA A 128 -23.37 0.20 -17.53
CA ALA A 128 -23.50 1.35 -18.40
C ALA A 128 -22.91 0.95 -19.75
N VAL A 129 -23.76 0.67 -20.73
CA VAL A 129 -23.34 0.58 -22.13
C VAL A 129 -23.12 2.03 -22.56
N ALA A 130 -21.88 2.33 -22.97
CA ALA A 130 -21.51 3.60 -23.60
C ALA A 130 -21.95 3.62 -25.07
#